data_AF-A0AAV4H9I2-F1
#
_entry.id   AF-A0AAV4H9I2-F1
#
_cell.length_a   1.000
_cell.length_b   1.000
_cell.length_c   1.000
_cell.angle_alpha   90.00
_cell.angle_beta   90.00
_cell.angle_gamma   90.00
#
_symmetry.space_group_name_H-M   'P 1'
#
loop_
_entity.id
_entity.type
_entity.pdbx_description
1 polymer ?
#
loop_
_entity_poly.entity_id
_entity_poly.type
_entity_poly.pdbx_seq_one_letter_code
_entity_poly.pdbx_strand_id
1 'polypeptide(L)'
;MCQLTRFFNTFPTLVAMSSIIGIFIGTRISMMPLVCIEVVGVEMMPQAWSIVQTIGTLSAAAMNPTLGAVADSFGNFVPVLHILGVFFFISASILMMLPLGHKMDKRREHSDNLQSKI
;
A
#
# COMPACT_ATOMS: atom_id res chain seq x y z
N MET A 1 3.06 -14.03 5.37
CA MET A 1 3.59 -13.32 6.57
C MET A 1 2.61 -13.38 7.75
N CYS A 2 1.29 -13.17 7.57
CA CYS A 2 0.33 -13.18 8.70
C CYS A 2 -0.24 -14.56 9.12
N GLN A 3 0.05 -15.65 8.41
CA GLN A 3 -0.36 -17.02 8.80
C GLN A 3 0.47 -17.65 9.93
N LEU A 4 1.60 -17.04 10.33
CA LEU A 4 2.47 -17.58 11.38
C LEU A 4 2.26 -16.96 12.78
N THR A 5 1.23 -16.14 12.98
CA THR A 5 0.92 -15.52 14.28
C THR A 5 0.71 -16.52 15.41
N ARG A 6 0.41 -17.79 15.09
CA ARG A 6 0.36 -18.89 16.08
C ARG A 6 1.72 -19.34 16.62
N PHE A 7 2.84 -18.95 15.99
CA PHE A 7 4.21 -19.32 16.38
C PHE A 7 4.97 -18.22 17.14
N PHE A 8 4.43 -16.99 17.21
CA PHE A 8 5.12 -15.80 17.76
C PHE A 8 4.79 -15.52 19.23
N ASN A 9 4.86 -16.53 20.10
CA ASN A 9 4.67 -16.34 21.55
C ASN A 9 5.95 -15.91 22.29
N THR A 10 7.08 -15.78 21.57
CA THR A 10 8.40 -15.47 22.15
C THR A 10 8.83 -14.05 21.78
N PHE A 11 9.39 -13.32 22.76
CA PHE A 11 9.85 -11.95 22.61
C PHE A 11 10.85 -11.73 21.44
N PRO A 12 11.88 -12.59 21.22
CA PRO A 12 12.86 -12.38 20.15
C PRO A 12 12.24 -12.44 18.74
N THR A 13 11.30 -13.37 18.56
CA THR A 13 10.59 -13.56 17.29
C THR A 13 9.67 -12.38 16.97
N LEU A 14 9.10 -11.72 17.99
CA LEU A 14 8.29 -10.52 17.80
C LEU A 14 9.13 -9.31 17.38
N VAL A 15 10.34 -9.17 17.95
CA VAL A 15 11.32 -8.13 17.58
C VAL A 15 11.85 -8.32 16.16
N ALA A 16 12.13 -9.57 15.76
CA ALA A 16 12.55 -9.87 14.39
C ALA A 16 11.46 -9.48 13.36
N MET A 17 10.21 -9.79 13.66
CA MET A 17 9.07 -9.43 12.80
C MET A 17 8.85 -7.92 12.70
N SER A 18 8.89 -7.19 13.81
CA SER A 18 8.72 -5.74 13.80
C SER A 18 9.84 -5.04 13.00
N SER A 19 11.06 -5.55 13.10
CA SER A 19 12.21 -5.04 12.34
C SER A 19 12.02 -5.22 10.84
N ILE A 20 11.59 -6.41 10.40
CA ILE A 20 11.30 -6.70 8.99
C ILE A 20 10.18 -5.80 8.47
N ILE A 21 9.08 -5.69 9.22
CA ILE A 21 7.95 -4.81 8.88
C ILE A 21 8.42 -3.35 8.78
N GLY A 22 9.22 -2.87 9.72
CA GLY A 22 9.78 -1.52 9.72
C GLY A 22 10.60 -1.22 8.47
N ILE A 23 11.44 -2.17 8.03
CA ILE A 23 12.23 -2.04 6.80
C ILE A 23 11.30 -1.92 5.58
N PHE A 24 10.31 -2.82 5.44
CA PHE A 24 9.39 -2.78 4.30
C PHE A 24 8.53 -1.51 4.26
N ILE A 25 8.04 -1.06 5.41
CA ILE A 25 7.28 0.20 5.52
C ILE A 25 8.17 1.39 5.18
N GLY A 26 9.40 1.42 5.70
CA GLY A 26 10.37 2.48 5.41
C GLY A 26 10.67 2.58 3.91
N THR A 27 10.96 1.45 3.25
CA THR A 27 11.17 1.41 1.80
C THR A 27 9.95 1.91 1.02
N ARG A 28 8.73 1.53 1.43
CA ARG A 28 7.50 2.02 0.81
C ARG A 28 7.39 3.54 0.91
N ILE A 29 7.59 4.11 2.10
CA ILE A 29 7.47 5.56 2.33
C ILE A 29 8.50 6.33 1.51
N SER A 30 9.72 5.81 1.36
CA SER A 30 10.77 6.45 0.56
C SER A 30 10.52 6.34 -0.96
N MET A 31 9.95 5.23 -1.45
CA MET A 31 9.72 5.01 -2.88
C MET A 31 8.45 5.68 -3.41
N MET A 32 7.41 5.78 -2.59
CA MET A 32 6.11 6.35 -2.98
C MET A 32 6.20 7.76 -3.58
N PRO A 33 6.97 8.74 -3.02
CA PRO A 33 7.13 10.05 -3.65
C PRO A 33 7.88 9.99 -4.99
N LEU A 34 8.86 9.10 -5.15
CA LEU A 34 9.56 8.92 -6.43
C LEU A 34 8.60 8.42 -7.52
N VAL A 35 7.75 7.44 -7.20
CA VAL A 35 6.73 6.94 -8.11
C VAL A 35 5.71 8.03 -8.45
N CYS A 36 5.30 8.84 -7.47
CA CYS A 36 4.41 9.97 -7.74
C CYS A 36 5.06 10.98 -8.70
N ILE A 37 6.34 11.31 -8.54
CA ILE A 37 7.05 12.20 -9.47
C ILE A 37 7.08 11.64 -10.90
N GLU A 38 7.29 10.33 -11.06
CA GLU A 38 7.29 9.70 -12.39
C GLU A 38 5.91 9.69 -13.06
N VAL A 39 4.82 9.65 -12.29
CA VAL A 39 3.44 9.54 -12.82
C VAL A 39 2.82 10.89 -13.14
N VAL A 40 2.94 11.89 -12.26
CA VAL A 40 2.30 13.22 -12.42
C VAL A 40 3.30 14.35 -12.75
N GLY A 41 4.60 14.06 -12.75
CA GLY A 41 5.64 15.08 -12.87
C GLY A 41 5.87 15.85 -11.57
N VAL A 42 7.01 16.54 -11.50
CA VAL A 42 7.45 17.29 -10.30
C VAL A 42 6.48 18.41 -9.93
N GLU A 43 5.86 19.04 -10.94
CA GLU A 43 5.00 20.23 -10.77
C GLU A 43 3.67 19.90 -10.08
N MET A 44 3.05 18.77 -10.42
CA MET A 44 1.77 18.33 -9.83
C MET A 44 1.90 17.32 -8.68
N MET A 45 3.14 16.93 -8.33
CA MET A 45 3.42 15.99 -7.24
C MET A 45 2.75 16.38 -5.90
N PRO A 46 2.81 17.63 -5.40
CA PRO A 46 2.23 17.99 -4.10
C PRO A 46 0.71 17.85 -4.08
N GLN A 47 0.05 18.19 -5.19
CA GLN A 47 -1.40 18.10 -5.32
C GLN A 47 -1.85 16.64 -5.37
N ALA A 48 -1.20 15.80 -6.17
CA ALA A 48 -1.49 14.37 -6.21
C ALA A 48 -1.19 13.69 -4.87
N TRP A 49 -0.06 14.03 -4.24
CA TRP A 49 0.34 13.48 -2.95
C TRP A 49 -0.65 13.83 -1.83
N SER A 50 -1.17 15.06 -1.81
CA SER A 50 -2.17 15.47 -0.82
C SER A 50 -3.48 14.71 -0.96
N ILE A 51 -3.94 14.42 -2.18
CA ILE A 51 -5.13 13.59 -2.43
C ILE A 51 -4.91 12.16 -1.93
N VAL A 52 -3.78 11.54 -2.31
CA VAL A 52 -3.42 10.18 -1.87
C VAL A 52 -3.36 10.12 -0.34
N GLN A 53 -2.77 11.12 0.29
CA GLN A 53 -2.64 11.15 1.74
C GLN A 53 -3.99 11.38 2.43
N THR A 54 -4.88 12.19 1.86
CA THR A 54 -6.23 12.44 2.40
C THR A 54 -7.09 11.17 2.35
N ILE A 55 -7.01 10.41 1.25
CA ILE A 55 -7.70 9.11 1.14
C ILE A 55 -7.09 8.11 2.13
N GLY A 56 -5.77 8.11 2.26
CA GLY A 56 -5.04 7.25 3.18
C GLY A 56 -5.41 7.51 4.65
N THR A 57 -5.46 8.77 5.07
CA THR A 57 -5.83 9.15 6.45
C THR A 57 -7.30 8.89 6.72
N LEU A 58 -8.20 9.13 5.76
CA LEU A 58 -9.62 8.79 5.90
C LEU A 58 -9.83 7.28 6.05
N SER A 59 -9.13 6.50 5.23
CA SER A 59 -9.16 5.02 5.30
C SER A 59 -8.61 4.53 6.64
N ALA A 60 -7.51 5.11 7.12
CA ALA A 60 -6.95 4.80 8.42
C ALA A 60 -7.90 5.19 9.57
N ALA A 61 -8.55 6.35 9.48
CA ALA A 61 -9.52 6.81 10.47
C ALA A 61 -10.74 5.87 10.57
N ALA A 62 -11.16 5.28 9.45
CA ALA A 62 -12.21 4.26 9.44
C ALA A 62 -11.70 2.89 9.93
N MET A 63 -10.50 2.47 9.50
CA MET A 63 -9.95 1.15 9.83
C MET A 63 -9.56 1.01 11.31
N ASN A 64 -9.03 2.06 11.95
CA ASN A 64 -8.61 2.01 13.36
C ASN A 64 -9.74 1.60 14.32
N PRO A 65 -10.93 2.26 14.32
CA PRO A 65 -12.04 1.86 15.20
C PRO A 65 -12.62 0.49 14.81
N THR A 66 -12.67 0.14 13.52
CA THR A 66 -13.14 -1.19 13.08
C THR A 66 -12.20 -2.29 13.54
N LEU A 67 -10.88 -2.12 13.38
CA LEU A 67 -9.88 -3.09 13.83
C LEU A 67 -9.83 -3.18 15.37
N GLY A 68 -10.05 -2.06 16.07
CA GLY A 68 -10.19 -2.04 17.52
C GLY A 68 -11.40 -2.85 17.99
N ALA A 69 -12.58 -2.61 17.42
CA ALA A 69 -13.79 -3.37 17.75
C ALA A 69 -13.68 -4.86 17.44
N VAL A 70 -12.98 -5.23 16.36
CA VAL A 70 -12.67 -6.62 16.00
C VAL A 70 -11.67 -7.24 16.98
N ALA A 71 -10.65 -6.50 17.43
CA ALA A 71 -9.74 -6.97 18.47
C ALA A 71 -10.48 -7.25 19.79
N ASP A 72 -11.35 -6.33 20.18
CA ASP A 72 -12.12 -6.40 21.44
C ASP A 72 -13.14 -7.55 21.42
N SER A 73 -13.76 -7.82 20.26
CA SER A 73 -14.77 -8.90 20.13
C SER A 73 -14.18 -10.31 20.17
N PHE A 74 -12.96 -10.50 19.66
CA PHE A 74 -12.31 -11.82 19.61
C PHE A 74 -11.36 -12.08 20.79
N GLY A 75 -11.02 -11.06 21.57
CA GLY A 75 -10.07 -11.16 22.69
C GLY A 75 -8.65 -11.56 22.27
N ASN A 76 -8.35 -11.53 20.97
CA ASN A 76 -7.08 -11.95 20.39
C ASN A 76 -6.76 -11.14 19.12
N PHE A 77 -5.49 -10.80 18.91
CA PHE A 77 -5.02 -9.98 17.79
C PHE A 77 -4.74 -10.77 16.50
N VAL A 78 -4.78 -12.11 16.56
CA VAL A 78 -4.58 -12.99 15.40
C VAL A 78 -5.50 -12.64 14.20
N PRO A 79 -6.83 -12.49 14.35
CA PRO A 79 -7.72 -12.15 13.22
C PRO A 79 -7.43 -10.76 12.63
N VAL A 80 -7.07 -9.78 13.47
CA VAL A 80 -6.73 -8.42 13.04
C VAL A 80 -5.47 -8.42 12.17
N LEU A 81 -4.45 -9.19 12.56
CA LEU A 81 -3.23 -9.37 11.77
C LEU A 81 -3.48 -10.05 10.43
N HIS A 82 -4.42 -11.01 10.38
CA HIS A 82 -4.82 -11.63 9.12
C HIS A 82 -5.51 -10.66 8.16
N ILE A 83 -6.44 -9.86 8.67
CA ILE A 83 -7.15 -8.84 7.88
C ILE A 83 -6.15 -7.84 7.29
N LEU A 84 -5.23 -7.32 8.12
CA LEU A 84 -4.18 -6.41 7.66
C LEU A 84 -3.27 -7.04 6.61
N GLY A 85 -2.91 -8.31 6.78
CA GLY A 85 -2.10 -9.05 5.81
C GLY A 85 -2.76 -9.20 4.45
N VAL A 86 -4.06 -9.52 4.42
CA VAL A 86 -4.84 -9.63 3.18
C VAL A 86 -4.93 -8.27 2.48
N PHE A 87 -5.23 -7.21 3.22
CA PHE A 87 -5.21 -5.84 2.68
C PHE A 87 -3.86 -5.47 2.08
N PHE A 88 -2.76 -5.83 2.75
CA PHE A 88 -1.43 -5.63 2.22
C PHE A 88 -1.20 -6.39 0.90
N PHE A 89 -1.62 -7.64 0.80
CA PHE A 89 -1.52 -8.43 -0.43
C PHE A 89 -2.34 -7.83 -1.58
N ILE A 90 -3.55 -7.35 -1.30
CA ILE A 90 -4.38 -6.67 -2.28
C ILE A 90 -3.66 -5.40 -2.75
N SER A 91 -3.14 -4.59 -1.83
CA SER A 91 -2.40 -3.37 -2.16
C SER A 91 -1.15 -3.64 -3.00
N ALA A 92 -0.40 -4.70 -2.69
CA ALA A 92 0.78 -5.10 -3.44
C ALA A 92 0.41 -5.55 -4.86
N SER A 93 -0.71 -6.28 -5.00
CA SER A 93 -1.22 -6.71 -6.31
C SER A 93 -1.63 -5.52 -7.18
N ILE A 94 -2.31 -4.53 -6.59
CA ILE A 94 -2.67 -3.28 -7.28
C ILE A 94 -1.40 -2.50 -7.68
N LEU A 95 -0.42 -2.39 -6.78
CA LEU A 95 0.83 -1.68 -7.05
C LEU A 95 1.65 -2.37 -8.15
N MET A 96 1.65 -3.69 -8.20
CA MET A 96 2.28 -4.48 -9.27
C MET A 96 1.60 -4.28 -10.63
N MET A 97 0.30 -3.96 -10.63
CA MET A 97 -0.47 -3.65 -11.83
C MET A 97 -0.28 -2.20 -12.31
N LEU A 98 0.18 -1.29 -11.44
CA LEU A 98 0.46 0.11 -11.77
C LEU A 98 1.54 0.32 -12.87
N PRO A 99 2.72 -0.33 -12.84
CA PRO A 99 3.71 -0.20 -13.91
C PRO A 99 3.25 -0.85 -15.23
N LEU A 100 2.35 -1.84 -15.16
CA LEU A 100 1.72 -2.43 -16.34
C LEU A 100 0.70 -1.45 -16.95
N GLY A 101 -0.11 -0.80 -16.12
CA GLY A 101 -1.01 0.27 -16.51
C GLY A 101 -0.27 1.45 -17.16
N HIS A 102 0.84 1.87 -16.57
CA HIS A 102 1.68 2.95 -17.14
C HIS A 102 2.28 2.57 -18.50
N LYS A 103 2.70 1.30 -18.68
CA LYS A 103 3.15 0.79 -20.00
C LYS A 103 2.02 0.75 -21.03
N MET A 104 0.79 0.48 -20.61
CA MET A 104 -0.38 0.44 -21.50
C MET A 104 -0.87 1.84 -21.87
N ASP A 105 -0.82 2.78 -20.94
CA ASP A 105 -1.22 4.18 -21.17
C ASP A 105 -0.27 4.86 -22.15
N LYS A 106 1.04 4.65 -21.98
CA LYS A 106 2.07 5.11 -22.92
C LYS A 106 1.93 4.50 -24.32
N ARG A 107 1.34 3.30 -24.44
CA ARG A 107 1.01 2.68 -25.75
C ARG A 107 -0.23 3.29 -26.38
N ARG A 108 -1.24 3.67 -25.58
CA ARG A 108 -2.45 4.36 -26.07
C ARG A 108 -2.14 5.76 -26.57
N GLU A 109 -1.35 6.53 -25.82
CA GLU A 109 -0.90 7.87 -26.24
C GLU A 109 -0.15 7.82 -27.57
N HIS A 110 0.66 6.78 -27.81
CA HIS A 110 1.36 6.59 -29.07
C HIS A 110 0.41 6.26 -30.23
N SER A 111 -0.65 5.50 -29.99
CA SER A 111 -1.66 5.18 -31.02
C SER A 111 -2.53 6.39 -31.39
N ASP A 112 -2.93 7.23 -30.42
CA ASP A 112 -3.71 8.45 -30.70
C ASP A 112 -2.87 9.50 -31.46
N ASN A 113 -1.60 9.67 -31.11
CA ASN A 113 -0.69 10.58 -31.83
C ASN A 113 -0.41 10.12 -33.28
N LEU A 114 -0.50 8.81 -33.56
CA LEU A 114 -0.39 8.28 -34.92
C LEU A 114 -1.67 8.50 -35.73
N GLN A 115 -2.85 8.46 -35.11
CA GLN A 115 -4.11 8.75 -35.81
C GLN A 115 -4.30 10.25 -36.10
N SER A 116 -3.80 11.15 -35.26
CA SER A 116 -3.86 12.60 -35.53
C SER A 116 -2.96 13.06 -36.69
N LYS A 117 -2.04 12.22 -37.16
CA LYS A 117 -1.06 12.54 -38.21
C LYS A 117 -1.41 11.98 -39.59
N ILE A 118 -2.52 11.26 -39.72
CA ILE A 118 -3.05 10.69 -40.96
C ILE A 118 -4.27 11.51 -41.38
#